data_AF-A0A979GBP8-F1
#
_entry.id   AF-A0A979GBP8-F1
#
_cell.length_a   1.000
_cell.length_b   1.000
_cell.length_c   1.000
_cell.angle_alpha   90.00
_cell.angle_beta   90.00
_cell.angle_gamma   90.00
#
_symmetry.space_group_name_H-M   'P 1'
#
loop_
_entity.id
_entity.type
_entity.pdbx_description
1 polymer ?
#
loop_
_entity_poly.entity_id
_entity_poly.type
_entity_poly.pdbx_seq_one_letter_code
_entity_poly.pdbx_strand_id
1 'polypeptide(L)'
;MKIRNLLLPALSAIVLATACKKTETIEPPAQANNRILSYKVTNVPDAAVYGAIDDEKGTITLILPYYYFLTAIQPEIRVSEGATVTPGNGVLIDDITKKLSEGTKVAYVVTGKDGSKATYNLVLTTQQPDIAVDELSPDPAAPLVLYHSDPSTFQFNFFSITGKNFIPQQESLGIFSTISYLNEQGTVVYTAVNGDNYTNSIGTAVPSAEQLPAGLYRIRVTSYTRSATMKNPVKVETF
;
A
#
# COMPACT_ATOMS: atom_id res chain seq x y z
N MET A 1 64.76 -12.77 -88.57
CA MET A 1 63.80 -12.80 -89.70
C MET A 1 62.39 -12.70 -89.13
N LYS A 2 61.59 -11.73 -89.60
CA LYS A 2 60.10 -11.67 -89.74
C LYS A 2 59.31 -12.88 -89.14
N ILE A 3 58.14 -12.81 -88.48
CA ILE A 3 57.00 -11.88 -88.55
C ILE A 3 55.89 -12.32 -87.55
N ARG A 4 55.16 -11.33 -86.99
CA ARG A 4 53.70 -11.18 -86.70
C ARG A 4 52.82 -12.28 -86.05
N ASN A 5 52.06 -11.75 -85.07
CA ASN A 5 50.60 -11.81 -84.83
C ASN A 5 49.90 -13.14 -84.49
N LEU A 6 49.17 -13.15 -83.37
CA LEU A 6 47.70 -12.95 -83.26
C LEU A 6 47.06 -13.93 -82.26
N LEU A 7 46.35 -13.38 -81.25
CA LEU A 7 45.03 -13.80 -80.71
C LEU A 7 44.91 -13.55 -79.19
N LEU A 8 43.97 -12.68 -78.83
CA LEU A 8 43.28 -12.56 -77.52
C LEU A 8 42.20 -13.66 -77.44
N PRO A 9 41.72 -14.13 -76.25
CA PRO A 9 40.85 -13.28 -75.41
C PRO A 9 40.84 -13.51 -73.87
N ALA A 10 40.43 -12.44 -73.18
CA ALA A 10 39.44 -12.36 -72.08
C ALA A 10 39.69 -12.91 -70.65
N LEU A 11 39.33 -12.04 -69.69
CA LEU A 11 38.67 -12.28 -68.39
C LEU A 11 39.47 -13.11 -67.35
N SER A 12 39.65 -12.70 -66.09
CA SER A 12 38.81 -11.82 -65.28
C SER A 12 39.62 -11.35 -64.07
N ALA A 13 39.59 -10.04 -63.80
CA ALA A 13 40.03 -9.47 -62.53
C ALA A 13 38.91 -9.68 -61.50
N ILE A 14 39.16 -10.46 -60.45
CA ILE A 14 38.23 -10.54 -59.31
C ILE A 14 38.68 -9.53 -58.26
N VAL A 15 38.00 -8.39 -58.29
CA VAL A 15 38.05 -7.31 -57.31
C VAL A 15 37.44 -7.82 -56.00
N LEU A 16 38.24 -7.89 -54.94
CA LEU A 16 37.77 -8.08 -53.57
C LEU A 16 37.12 -6.78 -53.08
N ALA A 17 35.84 -6.59 -53.40
CA ALA A 17 35.04 -5.51 -52.84
C ALA A 17 34.45 -5.93 -51.49
N THR A 18 34.91 -5.20 -50.47
CA THR A 18 34.39 -5.03 -49.11
C THR A 18 32.89 -5.34 -48.92
N ALA A 19 32.59 -6.45 -48.25
CA ALA A 19 31.25 -6.74 -47.72
C ALA A 19 31.12 -6.16 -46.29
N CYS A 20 31.03 -4.84 -46.17
CA CYS A 20 30.48 -4.23 -44.97
C CYS A 20 28.96 -4.41 -45.00
N LYS A 21 28.43 -5.39 -44.25
CA LYS A 21 26.99 -5.50 -44.03
C LYS A 21 26.56 -4.23 -43.30
N LYS A 22 25.72 -3.41 -43.94
CA LYS A 22 25.17 -2.18 -43.36
C LYS A 22 24.53 -2.53 -42.01
N THR A 23 25.13 -2.07 -40.91
CA THR A 23 24.53 -2.19 -39.58
C THR A 23 23.38 -1.20 -39.53
N GLU A 24 22.15 -1.69 -39.59
CA GLU A 24 20.98 -0.86 -39.33
C GLU A 24 20.90 -0.65 -37.82
N THR A 25 21.21 0.57 -37.38
CA THR A 25 20.96 0.99 -36.02
C THR A 25 19.44 1.13 -35.87
N ILE A 26 18.80 0.15 -35.24
CA ILE A 26 17.43 0.29 -34.79
C ILE A 26 17.46 1.32 -33.65
N GLU A 27 16.96 2.52 -33.90
CA GLU A 27 16.77 3.49 -32.83
C GLU A 27 15.87 2.87 -31.76
N PRO A 28 16.25 2.97 -30.47
CA PRO A 28 15.36 2.56 -29.40
C PRO A 28 14.01 3.27 -29.57
N PRO A 29 12.88 2.58 -29.35
CA PRO A 29 11.58 3.22 -29.42
C PRO A 29 11.58 4.46 -28.53
N ALA A 30 11.11 5.59 -29.07
CA ALA A 30 11.05 6.84 -28.33
C ALA A 30 10.31 6.64 -27.01
N GLN A 31 10.94 7.06 -25.90
CA GLN A 31 10.32 6.95 -24.59
C GLN A 31 9.10 7.88 -24.53
N ALA A 32 8.01 7.42 -23.90
CA ALA A 32 6.83 8.26 -23.73
C ALA A 32 7.19 9.54 -22.97
N ASN A 33 6.70 10.68 -23.46
CA ASN A 33 7.03 12.02 -22.95
C ASN A 33 6.08 12.50 -21.83
N ASN A 34 5.33 11.58 -21.22
CA ASN A 34 4.32 11.84 -20.20
C ASN A 34 4.49 10.92 -18.98
N ARG A 35 5.74 10.60 -18.61
CA ARG A 35 6.05 9.67 -17.52
C ARG A 35 6.42 10.37 -16.22
N ILE A 36 6.24 9.66 -15.12
CA ILE A 36 6.94 9.96 -13.86
C ILE A 36 8.30 9.25 -13.90
N LEU A 37 9.38 10.01 -13.77
CA LEU A 37 10.75 9.52 -13.77
C LEU A 37 11.28 9.20 -12.37
N SER A 38 10.81 9.94 -11.36
CA SER A 38 11.12 9.66 -9.96
C SER A 38 10.02 10.18 -9.05
N TYR A 39 9.75 9.44 -7.98
CA TYR A 39 8.85 9.83 -6.90
C TYR A 39 9.53 9.53 -5.57
N LYS A 40 9.70 10.53 -4.71
CA LYS A 40 10.23 10.32 -3.35
C LYS A 40 9.56 11.26 -2.36
N VAL A 41 9.32 10.79 -1.14
CA VAL A 41 8.82 11.61 -0.04
C VAL A 41 10.00 12.11 0.79
N THR A 42 10.08 13.43 0.99
CA THR A 42 11.25 14.09 1.62
C THR A 42 10.95 14.70 2.99
N ASN A 43 9.68 14.84 3.38
CA ASN A 43 9.27 15.34 4.69
C ASN A 43 9.31 14.25 5.77
N VAL A 44 10.39 13.46 5.81
CA VAL A 44 10.63 12.39 6.78
C VAL A 44 11.95 12.62 7.51
N PRO A 45 12.11 12.17 8.78
CA PRO A 45 13.26 12.54 9.61
C PRO A 45 14.62 12.05 9.11
N ASP A 46 14.66 10.85 8.51
CA ASP A 46 15.90 10.19 8.12
C ASP A 46 16.20 10.38 6.62
N ALA A 47 16.04 9.31 5.84
CA ALA A 47 16.23 9.31 4.40
C ALA A 47 14.88 9.42 3.68
N ALA A 48 14.91 10.01 2.48
CA ALA A 48 13.74 10.06 1.62
C ALA A 48 13.18 8.65 1.35
N VAL A 49 11.86 8.53 1.37
CA VAL A 49 11.18 7.27 1.03
C VAL A 49 10.88 7.27 -0.46
N TYR A 50 11.48 6.33 -1.20
CA TYR A 50 11.33 6.23 -2.65
C TYR A 50 10.07 5.44 -3.02
N GLY A 51 9.33 5.94 -4.00
CA GLY A 51 8.22 5.23 -4.63
C GLY A 51 8.70 4.40 -5.81
N ALA A 52 8.26 3.14 -5.90
CA ALA A 52 8.48 2.30 -7.07
C ALA A 52 7.45 2.63 -8.16
N ILE A 53 7.91 3.01 -9.34
CA ILE A 53 7.06 3.41 -10.46
C ILE A 53 6.89 2.23 -11.41
N ASP A 54 5.64 1.93 -11.76
CA ASP A 54 5.28 0.95 -12.79
C ASP A 54 4.50 1.69 -13.88
N ASP A 55 5.19 2.02 -14.97
CA ASP A 55 4.64 2.74 -16.12
C ASP A 55 3.54 1.94 -16.83
N GLU A 56 3.65 0.61 -16.88
CA GLU A 56 2.70 -0.26 -17.58
C GLU A 56 1.38 -0.35 -16.83
N LYS A 57 1.45 -0.46 -15.49
CA LYS A 57 0.26 -0.47 -14.64
C LYS A 57 -0.26 0.92 -14.29
N GLY A 58 0.52 1.97 -14.56
CA GLY A 58 0.21 3.33 -14.12
C GLY A 58 0.10 3.39 -12.59
N THR A 59 1.13 2.94 -11.89
CA THR A 59 1.13 2.95 -10.41
C THR A 59 2.43 3.48 -9.82
N ILE A 60 2.32 4.04 -8.62
CA ILE A 60 3.44 4.42 -7.76
C ILE A 60 3.24 3.67 -6.45
N THR A 61 4.11 2.71 -6.13
CA THR A 61 4.03 2.00 -4.85
C THR A 61 4.93 2.67 -3.83
N LEU A 62 4.35 3.16 -2.75
CA LEU A 62 5.05 3.82 -1.65
C LEU A 62 4.85 3.02 -0.37
N ILE A 63 5.96 2.61 0.26
CA ILE A 63 5.96 1.82 1.50
C ILE A 63 6.52 2.68 2.63
N LEU A 64 5.64 3.19 3.49
CA LEU A 64 6.00 4.11 4.55
C LEU A 64 6.47 3.38 5.82
N PRO A 65 7.53 3.85 6.49
CA PRO A 65 7.87 3.39 7.83
C PRO A 65 6.75 3.75 8.82
N TYR A 66 6.14 2.75 9.46
CA TYR A 66 4.96 2.95 10.30
C TYR A 66 5.26 3.79 11.55
N TYR A 67 6.50 3.74 12.05
CA TYR A 67 6.95 4.43 13.26
C TYR A 67 7.12 5.95 13.08
N TYR A 68 7.02 6.47 11.86
CA TYR A 68 6.96 7.91 11.63
C TYR A 68 5.58 8.51 11.86
N PHE A 69 4.52 7.69 11.90
CA PHE A 69 3.14 8.15 12.11
C PHE A 69 2.75 9.35 11.23
N LEU A 70 3.16 9.30 9.95
CA LEU A 70 2.97 10.40 9.02
C LEU A 70 1.48 10.69 8.83
N THR A 71 1.08 11.92 9.10
CA THR A 71 -0.27 12.44 8.80
C THR A 71 -0.34 13.07 7.41
N ALA A 72 0.81 13.48 6.87
CA ALA A 72 0.94 14.06 5.53
C ALA A 72 2.27 13.66 4.87
N ILE A 73 2.30 13.58 3.54
CA ILE A 73 3.52 13.40 2.75
C ILE A 73 3.71 14.56 1.76
N GLN A 74 4.96 14.94 1.54
CA GLN A 74 5.37 15.92 0.54
C GLN A 74 6.29 15.23 -0.48
N PRO A 75 5.80 14.94 -1.70
CA PRO A 75 6.58 14.25 -2.71
C PRO A 75 7.42 15.21 -3.56
N GLU A 76 8.68 14.86 -3.78
CA GLU A 76 9.49 15.36 -4.89
C GLU A 76 9.27 14.44 -6.11
N ILE A 77 8.72 15.02 -7.18
CA ILE A 77 8.31 14.33 -8.40
C ILE A 77 9.11 14.90 -9.58
N ARG A 78 9.74 14.01 -10.35
CA ARG A 78 10.32 14.35 -11.65
C ARG A 78 9.52 13.67 -12.73
N VAL A 79 9.22 14.40 -13.79
CA VAL A 79 8.49 13.91 -14.96
C VAL A 79 9.32 14.09 -16.22
N SER A 80 8.87 13.48 -17.33
CA SER A 80 9.46 13.67 -18.66
C SER A 80 9.70 15.15 -18.99
N GLU A 81 10.72 15.43 -19.80
CA GLU A 81 11.08 16.80 -20.16
C GLU A 81 9.91 17.56 -20.81
N GLY A 82 9.62 18.76 -20.28
CA GLY A 82 8.50 19.59 -20.75
C GLY A 82 7.11 19.08 -20.36
N ALA A 83 7.00 17.97 -19.62
CA ALA A 83 5.74 17.50 -19.06
C ALA A 83 5.40 18.24 -17.76
N THR A 84 4.13 18.17 -17.36
CA THR A 84 3.60 18.67 -16.09
C THR A 84 2.88 17.55 -15.34
N VAL A 85 2.72 17.68 -14.02
CA VAL A 85 2.03 16.68 -13.18
C VAL A 85 1.05 17.35 -12.22
N THR A 86 -0.10 16.71 -12.02
CA THR A 86 -1.12 17.12 -11.04
C THR A 86 -1.56 15.90 -10.21
N PRO A 87 -1.50 15.93 -8.86
CA PRO A 87 -0.95 17.00 -8.01
C PRO A 87 0.50 17.35 -8.35
N GLY A 88 0.84 18.63 -8.20
CA GLY A 88 2.15 19.17 -8.54
C GLY A 88 3.27 18.64 -7.64
N ASN A 89 4.50 18.80 -8.13
CA ASN A 89 5.70 18.56 -7.31
C ASN A 89 5.65 19.39 -6.02
N GLY A 90 5.92 18.76 -4.88
CA GLY A 90 5.94 19.41 -3.56
C GLY A 90 4.57 19.74 -2.98
N VAL A 91 3.46 19.40 -3.66
CA VAL A 91 2.11 19.56 -3.10
C VAL A 91 1.89 18.54 -1.98
N LEU A 92 1.50 19.03 -0.81
CA LEU A 92 1.23 18.22 0.37
C LEU A 92 0.02 17.30 0.12
N ILE A 93 0.16 16.04 0.52
CA ILE A 93 -0.92 15.05 0.54
C ILE A 93 -1.20 14.69 1.99
N ASP A 94 -2.30 15.21 2.51
CA ASP A 94 -2.74 15.02 3.90
C ASP A 94 -3.56 13.73 4.09
N ASP A 95 -4.08 13.52 5.30
CA ASP A 95 -4.94 12.40 5.69
C ASP A 95 -4.32 11.01 5.40
N ILE A 96 -3.01 10.89 5.55
CA ILE A 96 -2.29 9.66 5.21
C ILE A 96 -2.77 8.46 6.03
N THR A 97 -3.00 8.65 7.32
CA THR A 97 -3.59 7.63 8.20
C THR A 97 -4.94 7.12 7.67
N LYS A 98 -5.81 8.01 7.20
CA LYS A 98 -7.11 7.64 6.63
C LYS A 98 -6.99 6.95 5.28
N LYS A 99 -6.09 7.44 4.41
CA LYS A 99 -5.81 6.82 3.11
C LYS A 99 -5.20 5.42 3.23
N LEU A 100 -4.49 5.15 4.33
CA LEU A 100 -3.98 3.83 4.66
C LEU A 100 -5.08 2.89 5.14
N SER A 101 -6.04 3.36 5.96
CA SER A 101 -7.11 2.51 6.52
C SER A 101 -8.28 2.28 5.55
N GLU A 102 -8.67 3.28 4.77
CA GLU A 102 -9.80 3.21 3.83
C GLU A 102 -9.37 2.86 2.39
N GLY A 103 -8.06 2.83 2.13
CA GLY A 103 -7.48 2.66 0.81
C GLY A 103 -7.18 4.00 0.11
N THR A 104 -6.11 4.01 -0.67
CA THR A 104 -5.60 5.23 -1.31
C THR A 104 -6.33 5.55 -2.60
N LYS A 105 -6.73 6.82 -2.77
CA LYS A 105 -7.39 7.36 -3.97
C LYS A 105 -6.60 8.47 -4.66
N VAL A 106 -5.32 8.62 -4.32
CA VAL A 106 -4.48 9.67 -4.88
C VAL A 106 -3.99 9.22 -6.25
N ALA A 107 -4.31 10.00 -7.28
CA ALA A 107 -3.85 9.78 -8.64
C ALA A 107 -3.05 10.99 -9.12
N TYR A 108 -1.95 10.73 -9.81
CA TYR A 108 -1.12 11.73 -10.48
C TYR A 108 -1.38 11.67 -11.97
N VAL A 109 -1.76 12.78 -12.57
CA VAL A 109 -1.94 12.92 -14.02
C VAL A 109 -0.74 13.66 -14.58
N VAL A 110 0.06 12.99 -15.39
CA VAL A 110 1.16 13.59 -16.14
C VAL A 110 0.67 14.00 -17.51
N THR A 111 0.85 15.26 -17.88
CA THR A 111 0.55 15.78 -19.22
C THR A 111 1.87 16.07 -19.93
N GLY A 112 2.16 15.31 -20.99
CA GLY A 112 3.35 15.48 -21.82
C GLY A 112 3.33 16.80 -22.60
N LYS A 113 4.50 17.20 -23.11
CA LYS A 113 4.64 18.43 -23.91
C LYS A 113 3.75 18.45 -25.15
N ASP A 114 3.45 17.28 -25.70
CA ASP A 114 2.53 17.09 -26.85
C ASP A 114 1.05 17.02 -26.46
N GLY A 115 0.72 17.17 -25.17
CA GLY A 115 -0.63 17.08 -24.64
C GLY A 115 -1.12 15.66 -24.32
N SER A 116 -0.30 14.62 -24.57
CA SER A 116 -0.62 13.25 -24.16
C SER A 116 -0.72 13.14 -22.64
N LYS A 117 -1.54 12.21 -22.13
CA LYS A 117 -1.78 12.05 -20.69
C LYS A 117 -1.52 10.63 -20.22
N ALA A 118 -0.90 10.50 -19.06
CA ALA A 118 -0.78 9.26 -18.31
C ALA A 118 -1.28 9.47 -16.88
N THR A 119 -1.92 8.45 -16.30
CA THR A 119 -2.41 8.48 -14.92
C THR A 119 -1.68 7.44 -14.10
N TYR A 120 -1.17 7.85 -12.94
CA TYR A 120 -0.48 7.00 -11.98
C TYR A 120 -1.22 6.98 -10.65
N ASN A 121 -1.72 5.81 -10.24
CA ASN A 121 -2.37 5.64 -8.95
C ASN A 121 -1.33 5.40 -7.86
N LEU A 122 -1.39 6.16 -6.78
CA LEU A 122 -0.56 5.93 -5.60
C LEU A 122 -1.09 4.71 -4.84
N VAL A 123 -0.26 3.69 -4.71
CA VAL A 123 -0.49 2.53 -3.85
C VAL A 123 0.29 2.76 -2.57
N LEU A 124 -0.42 3.11 -1.50
CA LEU A 124 0.17 3.40 -0.21
C LEU A 124 0.09 2.19 0.71
N THR A 125 1.22 1.82 1.29
CA THR A 125 1.30 0.76 2.30
C THR A 125 2.30 1.16 3.38
N THR A 126 2.37 0.37 4.45
CA THR A 126 3.35 0.58 5.53
C THR A 126 4.24 -0.64 5.69
N GLN A 127 5.39 -0.42 6.31
CA GLN A 127 6.31 -1.47 6.78
C GLN A 127 5.88 -2.05 8.13
N GLN A 128 4.61 -1.90 8.53
CA GLN A 128 4.11 -2.52 9.76
C GLN A 128 4.14 -4.05 9.59
N PRO A 129 4.77 -4.80 10.52
CA PRO A 129 4.66 -6.25 10.54
C PRO A 129 3.22 -6.70 10.73
N ASP A 130 2.87 -7.88 10.25
CA ASP A 130 1.55 -8.47 10.54
C ASP A 130 1.35 -8.60 12.05
N ILE A 131 0.11 -8.33 12.48
CA ILE A 131 -0.27 -8.48 13.89
C ILE A 131 -0.65 -9.92 14.18
N ALA A 132 -0.34 -10.37 15.38
CA ALA A 132 -0.85 -11.62 15.93
C ALA A 132 -1.78 -11.30 17.09
N VAL A 133 -2.89 -12.03 17.18
CA VAL A 133 -3.86 -11.94 18.30
C VAL A 133 -3.96 -13.31 18.94
N ASP A 134 -3.93 -13.33 20.27
CA ASP A 134 -4.17 -14.55 21.03
C ASP A 134 -5.69 -14.80 21.10
N GLU A 135 -6.10 -16.07 21.05
CA GLU A 135 -7.51 -16.44 21.14
C GLU A 135 -8.07 -16.13 22.53
N LEU A 136 -9.23 -15.49 22.60
CA LEU A 136 -9.98 -15.32 23.85
C LEU A 136 -10.65 -16.63 24.28
N SER A 137 -11.17 -17.39 23.30
CA SER A 137 -11.80 -18.69 23.52
C SER A 137 -10.81 -19.80 23.14
N PRO A 138 -10.36 -20.65 24.08
CA PRO A 138 -9.48 -21.77 23.75
C PRO A 138 -10.17 -22.85 22.89
N ASP A 139 -11.48 -23.03 23.07
CA ASP A 139 -12.29 -24.05 22.40
C ASP A 139 -13.53 -23.39 21.74
N PRO A 140 -13.74 -23.55 20.42
CA PRO A 140 -14.93 -23.01 19.76
C PRO A 140 -16.25 -23.65 20.21
N ALA A 141 -16.22 -24.87 20.78
CA ALA A 141 -17.41 -25.52 21.34
C ALA A 141 -17.76 -25.01 22.75
N ALA A 142 -16.84 -24.32 23.42
CA ALA A 142 -17.02 -23.71 24.73
C ALA A 142 -16.51 -22.26 24.72
N PRO A 143 -17.21 -21.36 24.01
CA PRO A 143 -16.78 -19.97 23.84
C PRO A 143 -16.74 -19.23 25.18
N LEU A 144 -15.73 -18.36 25.35
CA LEU A 144 -15.69 -17.41 26.45
C LEU A 144 -16.93 -16.53 26.40
N VAL A 145 -17.60 -16.37 27.56
CA VAL A 145 -18.75 -15.48 27.69
C VAL A 145 -18.27 -14.09 28.10
N LEU A 146 -18.64 -13.09 27.30
CA LEU A 146 -18.46 -11.67 27.56
C LEU A 146 -19.82 -11.06 27.89
N TYR A 147 -19.92 -10.39 29.03
CA TYR A 147 -21.18 -9.77 29.45
C TYR A 147 -21.25 -8.32 29.01
N HIS A 148 -22.40 -7.90 28.49
CA HIS A 148 -22.63 -6.50 28.10
C HIS A 148 -22.31 -5.54 29.25
N SER A 149 -21.80 -4.36 28.90
CA SER A 149 -21.79 -3.23 29.83
C SER A 149 -23.18 -2.59 29.89
N ASP A 150 -23.54 -2.04 31.05
CA ASP A 150 -24.72 -1.21 31.24
C ASP A 150 -24.30 0.20 31.70
N PRO A 151 -24.17 1.16 30.76
CA PRO A 151 -23.83 2.53 31.09
C PRO A 151 -24.88 3.24 31.96
N SER A 152 -26.14 2.80 31.93
CA SER A 152 -27.22 3.43 32.71
C SER A 152 -27.07 3.19 34.21
N THR A 153 -26.42 2.08 34.57
CA THR A 153 -26.11 1.69 35.95
C THR A 153 -24.63 1.79 36.28
N PHE A 154 -23.82 2.36 35.37
CA PHE A 154 -22.35 2.45 35.48
C PHE A 154 -21.65 1.10 35.65
N GLN A 155 -22.25 0.01 35.16
CA GLN A 155 -21.64 -1.32 35.16
C GLN A 155 -20.85 -1.53 33.87
N PHE A 156 -19.52 -1.52 33.96
CA PHE A 156 -18.65 -1.74 32.80
C PHE A 156 -17.90 -3.06 32.92
N ASN A 157 -18.05 -3.91 31.91
CA ASN A 157 -17.36 -5.18 31.82
C ASN A 157 -16.21 -5.04 30.83
N PHE A 158 -15.00 -5.29 31.31
CA PHE A 158 -13.79 -5.13 30.50
C PHE A 158 -13.17 -6.48 30.22
N PHE A 159 -12.51 -6.55 29.06
CA PHE A 159 -11.60 -7.63 28.74
C PHE A 159 -10.35 -7.06 28.06
N SER A 160 -9.32 -7.89 27.98
CA SER A 160 -8.08 -7.54 27.30
C SER A 160 -7.77 -8.56 26.23
N ILE A 161 -7.30 -8.06 25.08
CA ILE A 161 -6.76 -8.88 24.02
C ILE A 161 -5.25 -8.77 24.07
N THR A 162 -4.54 -9.90 24.10
CA THR A 162 -3.08 -9.95 24.00
C THR A 162 -2.64 -10.34 22.60
N GLY A 163 -1.41 -9.99 22.26
CA GLY A 163 -0.85 -10.31 20.96
C GLY A 163 0.50 -9.67 20.71
N LYS A 164 0.83 -9.48 19.43
CA LYS A 164 2.12 -8.95 18.99
C LYS A 164 1.96 -7.91 17.89
N ASN A 165 2.92 -6.99 17.84
CA ASN A 165 3.09 -5.96 16.81
C ASN A 165 1.95 -4.94 16.76
N PHE A 166 1.22 -4.75 17.85
CA PHE A 166 0.25 -3.67 17.94
C PHE A 166 0.98 -2.33 17.97
N ILE A 167 0.33 -1.31 17.41
CA ILE A 167 0.80 0.06 17.43
C ILE A 167 0.27 0.74 18.69
N PRO A 168 1.15 1.27 19.55
CA PRO A 168 0.72 2.08 20.68
C PRO A 168 -0.07 3.28 20.21
N GLN A 169 -1.07 3.64 20.98
CA GLN A 169 -1.96 4.74 20.64
C GLN A 169 -1.22 6.06 20.46
N GLN A 170 -1.63 6.81 19.44
CA GLN A 170 -1.21 8.19 19.22
C GLN A 170 -2.46 9.08 19.09
N GLU A 171 -3.01 9.50 20.23
CA GLU A 171 -4.27 10.27 20.28
C GLU A 171 -4.22 11.52 19.43
N SER A 172 -3.13 12.30 19.56
CA SER A 172 -2.92 13.53 18.82
C SER A 172 -2.81 13.32 17.30
N LEU A 173 -2.58 12.08 16.85
CA LEU A 173 -2.46 11.71 15.44
C LEU A 173 -3.66 10.90 14.93
N GLY A 174 -4.66 10.66 15.79
CA GLY A 174 -5.83 9.85 15.46
C GLY A 174 -5.53 8.38 15.20
N ILE A 175 -4.42 7.85 15.74
CA ILE A 175 -4.03 6.45 15.56
C ILE A 175 -4.52 5.65 16.76
N PHE A 176 -5.55 4.84 16.51
CA PHE A 176 -6.18 3.95 17.48
C PHE A 176 -6.23 2.53 16.93
N SER A 177 -6.23 1.54 17.82
CA SER A 177 -6.64 0.20 17.44
C SER A 177 -8.15 0.05 17.60
N THR A 178 -8.75 -0.80 16.77
CA THR A 178 -10.18 -1.10 16.82
C THR A 178 -10.42 -2.58 17.08
N ILE A 179 -11.53 -2.86 17.74
CA ILE A 179 -12.04 -4.21 17.99
C ILE A 179 -13.39 -4.33 17.31
N SER A 180 -13.47 -5.15 16.27
CA SER A 180 -14.70 -5.42 15.55
C SER A 180 -15.28 -6.78 15.95
N TYR A 181 -16.59 -6.81 16.18
CA TYR A 181 -17.37 -8.02 16.43
C TYR A 181 -18.01 -8.47 15.13
N LEU A 182 -17.63 -9.66 14.66
CA LEU A 182 -18.10 -10.23 13.41
C LEU A 182 -19.08 -11.35 13.70
N ASN A 183 -20.26 -11.32 13.09
CA ASN A 183 -21.23 -12.41 13.21
C ASN A 183 -20.74 -13.68 12.46
N GLU A 184 -21.55 -14.74 12.49
CA GLU A 184 -21.25 -16.01 11.83
C GLU A 184 -21.00 -15.86 10.32
N GLN A 185 -21.71 -14.94 9.66
CA GLN A 185 -21.52 -14.63 8.23
C GLN A 185 -20.23 -13.83 7.95
N GLY A 186 -19.51 -13.39 8.98
CA GLY A 186 -18.30 -12.59 8.86
C GLY A 186 -18.55 -11.09 8.67
N THR A 187 -19.80 -10.64 8.82
CA THR A 187 -20.17 -9.23 8.75
C THR A 187 -19.83 -8.54 10.07
N VAL A 188 -19.19 -7.37 9.99
CA VAL A 188 -18.93 -6.52 11.16
C VAL A 188 -20.25 -5.95 11.67
N VAL A 189 -20.62 -6.29 12.91
CA VAL A 189 -21.84 -5.81 13.58
C VAL A 189 -21.55 -4.57 14.41
N TYR A 190 -20.41 -4.57 15.12
CA TYR A 190 -19.98 -3.45 15.95
C TYR A 190 -18.46 -3.29 15.85
N THR A 191 -17.98 -2.06 15.99
CA THR A 191 -16.54 -1.75 16.11
C THR A 191 -16.32 -0.77 17.25
N ALA A 192 -15.58 -1.21 18.27
CA ALA A 192 -15.07 -0.35 19.32
C ALA A 192 -13.77 0.32 18.85
N VAL A 193 -13.61 1.59 19.19
CA VAL A 193 -12.33 2.31 19.12
C VAL A 193 -11.73 2.29 20.53
N ASN A 194 -10.51 1.78 20.68
CA ASN A 194 -9.90 1.63 22.01
C ASN A 194 -8.85 2.70 22.27
N GLY A 195 -8.96 3.26 23.46
CA GLY A 195 -8.10 4.31 24.01
C GLY A 195 -6.85 3.81 24.74
N ASP A 196 -6.75 2.52 25.07
CA ASP A 196 -5.63 1.95 25.83
C ASP A 196 -4.98 0.82 25.04
N ASN A 197 -4.09 1.20 24.10
CA ASN A 197 -3.37 0.26 23.25
C ASN A 197 -1.87 0.26 23.58
N TYR A 198 -1.36 -0.89 23.96
CA TYR A 198 0.06 -1.18 24.13
C TYR A 198 0.57 -2.02 22.96
N THR A 199 1.88 -2.25 22.89
CA THR A 199 2.50 -3.05 21.81
C THR A 199 2.07 -4.52 21.81
N ASN A 200 1.54 -5.01 22.93
CA ASN A 200 1.20 -6.41 23.16
C ASN A 200 -0.19 -6.62 23.79
N SER A 201 -0.92 -5.57 24.13
CA SER A 201 -2.26 -5.69 24.70
C SER A 201 -3.16 -4.51 24.32
N ILE A 202 -4.47 -4.80 24.22
CA ILE A 202 -5.52 -3.82 23.99
C ILE A 202 -6.63 -4.08 25.00
N GLY A 203 -6.95 -3.07 25.81
CA GLY A 203 -8.10 -3.11 26.72
C GLY A 203 -9.36 -2.57 26.05
N THR A 204 -10.52 -3.17 26.34
CA THR A 204 -11.81 -2.62 25.91
C THR A 204 -12.95 -3.01 26.83
N ALA A 205 -14.02 -2.23 26.79
CA ALA A 205 -15.30 -2.61 27.38
C ALA A 205 -16.11 -3.45 26.39
N VAL A 206 -16.86 -4.41 26.91
CA VAL A 206 -17.92 -5.07 26.12
C VAL A 206 -19.02 -4.02 25.88
N PRO A 207 -19.47 -3.82 24.63
CA PRO A 207 -20.51 -2.84 24.31
C PRO A 207 -21.83 -3.12 25.04
N SER A 208 -22.73 -2.13 25.06
CA SER A 208 -24.07 -2.36 25.61
C SER A 208 -24.90 -3.26 24.71
N ALA A 209 -25.94 -3.88 25.29
CA ALA A 209 -26.88 -4.73 24.54
C ALA A 209 -27.60 -3.99 23.39
N GLU A 210 -27.69 -2.66 23.47
CA GLU A 210 -28.23 -1.80 22.41
C GLU A 210 -27.26 -1.68 21.22
N GLN A 211 -25.96 -1.59 21.50
CA GLN A 211 -24.91 -1.44 20.49
C GLN A 211 -24.52 -2.76 19.82
N LEU A 212 -24.55 -3.85 20.59
CA LEU A 212 -24.23 -5.19 20.13
C LEU A 212 -25.25 -6.16 20.75
N PRO A 213 -26.12 -6.79 19.95
CA PRO A 213 -27.04 -7.80 20.47
C PRO A 213 -26.31 -9.02 21.02
N ALA A 214 -26.94 -9.77 21.92
CA ALA A 214 -26.42 -11.06 22.36
C ALA A 214 -26.23 -12.03 21.18
N GLY A 215 -25.17 -12.83 21.21
CA GLY A 215 -24.86 -13.75 20.12
C GLY A 215 -23.42 -14.27 20.12
N LEU A 216 -23.07 -15.04 19.09
CA LEU A 216 -21.71 -15.51 18.86
C LEU A 216 -20.99 -14.58 17.88
N TYR A 217 -19.77 -14.17 18.26
CA TYR A 217 -18.97 -13.24 17.48
C TYR A 217 -17.52 -13.69 17.39
N ARG A 218 -16.93 -13.58 16.21
CA ARG A 218 -15.46 -13.57 16.08
C ARG A 218 -14.95 -12.16 16.29
N ILE A 219 -13.81 -12.04 16.95
CA ILE A 219 -13.18 -10.76 17.22
C ILE A 219 -12.12 -10.48 16.17
N ARG A 220 -12.20 -9.32 15.51
CA ARG A 220 -11.14 -8.78 14.66
C ARG A 220 -10.50 -7.59 15.35
N VAL A 221 -9.19 -7.65 15.51
CA VAL A 221 -8.39 -6.49 15.90
C VAL A 221 -7.86 -5.84 14.64
N THR A 222 -7.98 -4.52 14.55
CA THR A 222 -7.21 -3.71 13.59
C THR A 222 -6.30 -2.78 14.36
N SER A 223 -5.00 -2.84 14.11
CA SER A 223 -4.01 -1.95 14.71
C SER A 223 -3.28 -1.22 13.60
N TYR A 224 -3.49 0.09 13.51
CA TYR A 224 -3.02 0.95 12.43
C TYR A 224 -3.41 0.44 11.03
N THR A 225 -2.53 -0.27 10.32
CA THR A 225 -2.77 -0.73 8.93
C THR A 225 -2.84 -2.25 8.80
N ARG A 226 -2.91 -2.96 9.92
CA ARG A 226 -2.96 -4.42 9.97
C ARG A 226 -4.15 -4.89 10.75
N SER A 227 -4.73 -6.00 10.32
CA SER A 227 -5.85 -6.63 10.99
C SER A 227 -5.62 -8.12 11.14
N ALA A 228 -6.09 -8.69 12.25
CA ALA A 228 -6.14 -10.11 12.48
C ALA A 228 -7.48 -10.48 13.11
N THR A 229 -8.07 -11.60 12.67
CA THR A 229 -9.34 -12.10 13.20
C THR A 229 -9.07 -13.40 13.95
N MET A 230 -9.56 -13.46 15.19
CA MET A 230 -9.55 -14.69 16.00
C MET A 230 -10.35 -15.78 15.29
N LYS A 231 -9.91 -17.02 15.45
CA LYS A 231 -10.54 -18.19 14.85
C LYS A 231 -11.78 -18.57 15.64
N ASN A 232 -11.69 -18.58 16.97
CA ASN A 232 -12.75 -19.04 17.84
C ASN A 232 -13.69 -17.89 18.21
N PRO A 233 -15.01 -18.12 18.25
CA PRO A 233 -15.95 -17.08 18.65
C PRO A 233 -15.92 -16.87 20.17
N VAL A 234 -16.33 -15.68 20.59
CA VAL A 234 -16.81 -15.39 21.95
C VAL A 234 -18.33 -15.36 21.93
N LYS A 235 -18.94 -15.64 23.07
CA LYS A 235 -20.38 -15.50 23.28
C LYS A 235 -20.62 -14.19 24.02
N VAL A 236 -21.48 -13.32 23.49
CA VAL A 236 -21.86 -12.08 24.16
C VAL A 236 -23.28 -12.22 24.70
N GLU A 237 -23.50 -11.90 25.97
CA GLU A 237 -24.79 -12.02 26.64
C GLU A 237 -25.05 -10.87 27.61
N THR A 238 -26.30 -10.70 28.02
CA THR A 238 -26.68 -9.85 29.15
C THR A 238 -26.56 -10.66 30.44
N PHE A 239 -26.26 -9.99 31.56
CA PHE A 239 -26.35 -10.59 32.89
C PHE A 239 -27.77 -11.07 33.22
#